data_AF-A0A380FJH6-F1
#
_entry.id   AF-A0A380FJH6-F1
#
_cell.length_a   1.000
_cell.length_b   1.000
_cell.length_c   1.000
_cell.angle_alpha   90.00
_cell.angle_beta   90.00
_cell.angle_gamma   90.00
#
_symmetry.space_group_name_H-M   'P 1'
#
loop_
_entity.id
_entity.type
_entity.pdbx_description
1 polymer ?
#
loop_
_entity_poly.entity_id
_entity_poly.type
_entity_poly.pdbx_seq_one_letter_code
_entity_poly.pdbx_strand_id
1 'polypeptide(L)'
;MPEQFESIQQYIIDQNKIDRPLLSDDQLNELNSQLHQALHRDIPVSIEYFQDGWLETVELRIKRINLLQMNLEGEITNSTRTMTLSLLDITKILTTDNRTSIE
;
A
#
# COMPACT_ATOMS: atom_id res chain seq x y z
N MET A 1 -30.22 4.62 -24.70
CA MET A 1 -29.97 5.34 -23.44
C MET A 1 -29.32 4.37 -22.46
N PRO A 2 -28.01 4.47 -22.19
CA PRO A 2 -27.29 3.49 -21.38
C PRO A 2 -27.07 4.00 -19.94
N GLU A 3 -28.13 4.02 -19.13
CA GLU A 3 -28.05 4.27 -17.67
C GLU A 3 -27.75 2.98 -16.88
N GLN A 4 -27.09 2.00 -17.49
CA GLN A 4 -26.95 0.64 -16.92
C GLN A 4 -25.50 0.28 -16.54
N PHE A 5 -24.53 1.17 -16.78
CA PHE A 5 -23.10 0.88 -16.52
C PHE A 5 -22.56 1.45 -15.21
N GLU A 6 -23.13 2.53 -14.67
CA GLU A 6 -22.64 3.13 -13.42
C GLU A 6 -23.04 2.29 -12.18
N SER A 7 -24.20 1.63 -12.22
CA SER A 7 -24.69 0.86 -11.07
C SER A 7 -23.87 -0.41 -10.80
N ILE A 8 -23.25 -1.02 -11.81
CA ILE A 8 -22.50 -2.28 -11.61
C ILE A 8 -21.17 -2.03 -10.90
N GLN A 9 -20.50 -0.92 -11.19
CA GLN A 9 -19.22 -0.57 -10.54
C GLN A 9 -19.42 -0.32 -9.04
N GLN A 10 -20.46 0.44 -8.68
CA GLN A 10 -20.73 0.78 -7.28
C GLN A 10 -21.10 -0.44 -6.42
N TYR A 11 -21.75 -1.46 -7.00
CA TYR A 11 -22.10 -2.71 -6.30
C TYR A 11 -20.93 -3.70 -6.16
N ILE A 12 -19.97 -3.71 -7.09
CA ILE A 12 -18.72 -4.50 -6.94
C ILE A 12 -17.83 -3.89 -5.85
N ILE A 13 -17.85 -2.55 -5.76
CA ILE A 13 -17.20 -1.82 -4.68
C ILE A 13 -17.84 -2.28 -3.36
N ASP A 14 -19.11 -1.99 -3.08
CA ASP A 14 -19.74 -2.24 -1.75
C ASP A 14 -19.56 -3.65 -1.13
N GLN A 15 -19.41 -4.70 -1.94
CA GLN A 15 -19.25 -6.10 -1.50
C GLN A 15 -17.85 -6.48 -0.98
N ASN A 16 -16.82 -5.67 -1.20
CA ASN A 16 -15.44 -5.95 -0.75
C ASN A 16 -15.06 -5.21 0.53
N LYS A 17 -16.03 -4.75 1.32
CA LYS A 17 -15.73 -4.16 2.62
C LYS A 17 -15.20 -5.24 3.57
N ILE A 18 -13.89 -5.34 3.71
CA ILE A 18 -13.26 -6.33 4.58
C ILE A 18 -13.06 -5.76 5.98
N ASP A 19 -13.04 -6.66 6.97
CA ASP A 19 -12.51 -6.30 8.30
C ASP A 19 -11.01 -5.98 8.16
N ARG A 20 -10.49 -5.07 9.00
CA ARG A 20 -9.08 -4.68 8.90
C ARG A 20 -8.22 -5.94 9.04
N PRO A 21 -7.34 -6.24 8.08
CA PRO A 21 -6.52 -7.44 8.16
C PRO A 21 -5.58 -7.37 9.37
N LEU A 22 -5.55 -8.46 10.14
CA LEU A 22 -4.64 -8.65 11.26
C LEU A 22 -3.37 -9.35 10.76
N LEU A 23 -2.24 -8.67 10.84
CA LEU A 23 -0.92 -9.25 10.54
C LEU A 23 -0.40 -10.02 11.75
N SER A 24 0.16 -11.21 11.52
CA SER A 24 0.91 -11.95 12.55
C SER A 24 2.25 -11.29 12.85
N ASP A 25 2.88 -11.64 13.99
CA ASP A 25 4.19 -11.08 14.36
C ASP A 25 5.26 -11.29 13.27
N ASP A 26 5.30 -12.47 12.65
CA ASP A 26 6.19 -12.74 11.50
C ASP A 26 5.92 -11.81 10.31
N GLN A 27 4.64 -11.59 9.97
CA GLN A 27 4.26 -10.71 8.87
C GLN A 27 4.59 -9.25 9.17
N LEU A 28 4.44 -8.81 10.42
CA LEU A 28 4.84 -7.48 10.87
C LEU A 28 6.35 -7.28 10.78
N ASN A 29 7.12 -8.28 11.19
CA ASN A 29 8.59 -8.24 11.11
C ASN A 29 9.06 -8.20 9.64
N GLU A 30 8.44 -8.99 8.78
CA GLU A 30 8.74 -8.99 7.34
C GLU A 30 8.39 -7.63 6.71
N LEU A 31 7.19 -7.12 6.96
CA LEU A 31 6.76 -5.81 6.48
C LEU A 31 7.71 -4.71 6.91
N ASN A 32 8.08 -4.68 8.19
CA ASN A 32 9.02 -3.70 8.74
C ASN A 32 10.39 -3.79 8.06
N SER A 33 10.92 -5.00 7.87
CA SER A 33 12.18 -5.22 7.15
C SER A 33 12.12 -4.69 5.71
N GLN A 34 11.04 -4.98 4.98
CA GLN A 34 10.86 -4.54 3.60
C GLN A 34 10.69 -3.00 3.50
N LEU A 35 9.95 -2.37 4.41
CA LEU A 35 9.82 -0.90 4.49
C LEU A 35 11.18 -0.23 4.70
N HIS A 36 11.99 -0.74 5.62
CA HIS A 36 13.33 -0.22 5.89
C HIS A 36 14.29 -0.43 4.71
N GLN A 37 14.22 -1.59 4.04
CA GLN A 37 15.02 -1.85 2.84
C GLN A 37 14.64 -0.92 1.70
N ALA A 38 13.35 -0.70 1.46
CA ALA A 38 12.86 0.21 0.44
C ALA A 38 13.29 1.66 0.70
N LEU A 39 13.18 2.14 1.94
CA LEU A 39 13.66 3.45 2.36
C LEU A 39 15.18 3.58 2.15
N HIS A 40 15.97 2.56 2.52
CA HIS A 40 17.42 2.58 2.37
C HIS A 40 17.87 2.59 0.90
N ARG A 41 17.15 1.86 0.04
CA ARG A 41 17.46 1.75 -1.39
C ARG A 41 16.91 2.91 -2.24
N ASP A 42 16.02 3.74 -1.69
CA ASP A 42 15.29 4.82 -2.39
C ASP A 42 14.63 4.35 -3.70
N ILE A 43 14.09 3.13 -3.68
CA ILE A 43 13.40 2.51 -4.83
C ILE A 43 11.89 2.76 -4.76
N PRO A 44 11.20 2.85 -5.91
CA PRO A 44 9.74 2.85 -5.92
C PRO A 44 9.22 1.49 -5.44
N VAL A 45 8.13 1.55 -4.67
CA VAL A 45 7.45 0.39 -4.12
C VAL A 45 5.94 0.54 -4.28
N SER A 46 5.26 -0.59 -4.35
CA SER A 46 3.79 -0.65 -4.29
C SER A 46 3.38 -1.00 -2.86
N ILE A 47 2.59 -0.14 -2.23
CA ILE A 47 2.08 -0.31 -0.86
C ILE A 47 0.58 -0.59 -0.94
N GLU A 48 0.17 -1.73 -0.38
CA GLU A 48 -1.24 -2.02 -0.10
C GLU A 48 -1.57 -1.54 1.31
N TYR A 49 -2.67 -0.82 1.45
CA TYR A 49 -3.11 -0.26 2.72
C TYR A 49 -4.63 -0.28 2.85
N PHE A 50 -5.09 -0.43 4.08
CA PHE A 50 -6.49 -0.41 4.44
C PHE A 50 -7.00 1.03 4.64
N GLN A 51 -8.08 1.40 3.97
CA GLN A 51 -8.71 2.71 4.13
C GLN A 51 -10.23 2.58 3.97
N ASP A 52 -10.98 3.04 4.99
CA ASP A 52 -12.45 3.10 4.97
C ASP A 52 -13.18 1.79 4.61
N GLY A 53 -12.56 0.64 4.91
CA GLY A 53 -13.11 -0.68 4.59
C GLY A 53 -12.57 -1.30 3.31
N TRP A 54 -11.69 -0.61 2.59
CA TRP A 54 -11.12 -1.02 1.31
C TRP A 54 -9.63 -1.29 1.44
N LEU A 55 -9.12 -2.24 0.65
CA LEU A 55 -7.68 -2.33 0.38
C LEU A 55 -7.37 -1.53 -0.87
N GLU A 56 -6.60 -0.48 -0.69
CA GLU A 56 -6.11 0.38 -1.76
C GLU A 56 -4.64 0.08 -2.01
N THR A 57 -4.15 0.43 -3.19
CA THR A 57 -2.73 0.27 -3.55
C THR A 57 -2.17 1.60 -4.07
N VAL A 58 -0.98 1.96 -3.63
CA VAL A 58 -0.26 3.16 -4.10
C VAL A 58 1.19 2.83 -4.44
N GLU A 59 1.63 3.31 -5.60
CA GLU A 59 3.05 3.29 -5.95
C GLU A 59 3.72 4.59 -5.47
N LEU A 60 4.71 4.46 -4.59
CA LEU A 60 5.44 5.60 -4.07
C LEU A 60 6.90 5.29 -3.77
N ARG A 61 7.73 6.34 -3.64
CA ARG A 61 9.06 6.26 -3.04
C ARG A 61 8.98 6.70 -1.59
N ILE A 62 9.43 5.84 -0.67
CA ILE A 62 9.42 6.15 0.76
C ILE A 62 10.50 7.19 1.04
N LYS A 63 10.13 8.32 1.65
CA LYS A 63 11.06 9.39 2.03
C LYS A 63 11.34 9.42 3.52
N ARG A 64 10.37 9.02 4.34
CA ARG A 64 10.52 9.01 5.80
C ARG A 64 9.60 7.98 6.43
N ILE A 65 10.09 7.35 7.51
CA ILE A 65 9.29 6.54 8.42
C ILE A 65 9.41 7.16 9.81
N ASN A 66 8.29 7.50 10.43
CA ASN A 66 8.23 8.03 11.78
C ASN A 66 7.57 7.01 12.71
N LEU A 67 8.39 6.34 13.52
CA LEU A 67 7.93 5.32 14.47
C LEU A 67 7.22 5.93 15.70
N LEU A 68 7.43 7.21 16.02
CA LEU A 68 6.72 7.87 17.12
C LEU A 68 5.27 8.17 16.73
N GLN A 69 5.06 8.60 15.48
CA GLN A 69 3.74 8.90 14.93
C GLN A 69 3.09 7.70 14.22
N MET A 70 3.81 6.57 14.14
CA MET A 70 3.40 5.37 13.42
C MET A 70 2.96 5.67 11.98
N ASN A 71 3.72 6.49 11.26
CA ASN A 71 3.40 6.87 9.89
C ASN A 71 4.62 6.82 8.96
N LEU A 72 4.30 6.77 7.67
CA LEU A 72 5.22 6.77 6.55
C LEU A 72 4.87 7.93 5.64
N GLU A 73 5.88 8.65 5.16
CA GLU A 73 5.74 9.70 4.16
C GLU A 73 6.48 9.29 2.89
N GLY A 74 5.83 9.46 1.74
CA GLY A 74 6.39 9.13 0.45
C GLY A 74 5.90 10.02 -0.69
N GLU A 75 6.63 9.98 -1.79
CA GLU A 75 6.29 10.68 -3.04
C GLU A 75 5.66 9.68 -4.02
N ILE A 76 4.44 9.95 -4.47
CA ILE A 76 3.72 9.07 -5.40
C ILE A 76 4.45 9.04 -6.74
N THR A 77 4.76 7.86 -7.29
CA THR A 77 5.64 7.75 -8.47
C THR A 77 5.03 8.38 -9.74
N ASN A 78 3.70 8.42 -9.83
CA ASN A 78 2.95 8.95 -10.98
C ASN A 78 2.46 10.41 -10.77
N SER A 79 2.93 11.11 -9.74
CA SER A 79 2.51 12.47 -9.40
C SER A 79 3.64 13.26 -8.72
N THR A 80 3.48 14.57 -8.56
CA THR A 80 4.35 15.40 -7.69
C THR A 80 3.82 15.49 -6.26
N ARG A 81 2.74 14.74 -5.95
CA ARG A 81 2.08 14.73 -4.66
C ARG A 81 2.82 13.82 -3.67
N THR A 82 2.92 14.29 -2.43
CA THR A 82 3.30 13.49 -1.28
C THR A 82 2.08 12.86 -0.61
N MET A 83 2.29 11.71 0.00
CA MET A 83 1.27 10.98 0.74
C MET A 83 1.83 10.54 2.09
N THR A 84 1.00 10.63 3.11
CA THR A 84 1.27 10.08 4.43
C THR A 84 0.34 8.90 4.68
N LEU A 85 0.91 7.76 5.06
CA LEU A 85 0.21 6.53 5.39
C LEU A 85 0.45 6.17 6.85
N SER A 86 -0.57 5.68 7.54
CA SER A 86 -0.43 5.05 8.86
C SER A 86 0.23 3.69 8.68
N LEU A 87 1.29 3.40 9.44
CA LEU A 87 1.96 2.09 9.42
C LEU A 87 1.03 0.96 9.87
N LEU A 88 0.01 1.27 10.67
CA LEU A 88 -0.98 0.31 11.15
C LEU A 88 -2.01 -0.08 10.09
N ASP A 89 -2.09 0.70 9.01
CA ASP A 89 -3.00 0.46 7.90
C ASP A 89 -2.29 -0.23 6.73
N ILE A 90 -0.96 -0.29 6.72
CA ILE A 90 -0.21 -0.98 5.69
C ILE A 90 -0.33 -2.49 5.89
N THR A 91 -0.75 -3.18 4.84
CA THR A 91 -0.97 -4.62 4.84
C THR A 91 0.11 -5.36 4.09
N LYS A 92 0.68 -4.72 3.06
CA LYS A 92 1.70 -5.31 2.20
C LYS A 92 2.56 -4.25 1.53
N ILE A 93 3.80 -4.61 1.25
CA ILE A 93 4.70 -3.84 0.39
C ILE A 93 5.31 -4.77 -0.64
N LEU A 94 5.45 -4.29 -1.87
CA LEU A 94 6.08 -5.00 -2.98
C LEU A 94 7.12 -4.08 -3.59
N THR A 95 8.37 -4.49 -3.58
CA THR A 95 9.43 -3.79 -4.30
C THR A 95 9.29 -4.10 -5.79
N THR A 96 9.34 -3.09 -6.67
CA THR A 96 9.31 -3.27 -8.13
C THR A 96 10.62 -3.87 -8.69
N ASP A 97 11.42 -4.55 -7.86
CA ASP A 97 12.58 -5.31 -8.31
C ASP A 97 12.08 -6.57 -9.04
N ASN A 98 11.72 -6.40 -10.31
CA ASN A 98 11.57 -7.51 -11.24
C ASN A 98 12.93 -8.16 -11.45
N ARG A 99 13.33 -9.03 -10.52
CA ARG A 99 14.14 -10.19 -10.87
C ARG A 99 13.21 -11.36 -11.04
N THR A 100 12.60 -11.40 -12.23
CA THR A 100 12.26 -12.65 -12.88
C THR A 100 13.56 -13.43 -13.05
N SER A 101 14.03 -14.11 -12.01
CA SER A 101 14.96 -15.23 -12.17
C SER A 101 14.12 -16.40 -12.66
N ILE A 102 13.90 -16.41 -13.97
CA ILE A 102 13.75 -17.66 -14.70
C ILE A 102 15.16 -18.29 -14.71
N GLU A 103 15.36 -19.28 -13.83
CA GLU A 103 16.36 -20.34 -14.00
C GLU A 103 15.63 -21.68 -14.12
#